data_AF-A0A968D3I4-F1
#
_entry.id   AF-A0A968D3I4-F1
#
_cell.length_a   1.000
_cell.length_b   1.000
_cell.length_c   1.000
_cell.angle_alpha   90.00
_cell.angle_beta   90.00
_cell.angle_gamma   90.00
#
_symmetry.space_group_name_H-M   'P 1'
#
loop_
_entity.id
_entity.type
_entity.pdbx_description
1 polymer ?
#
loop_
_entity_poly.entity_id
_entity_poly.type
_entity_poly.pdbx_seq_one_letter_code
_entity_poly.pdbx_strand_id
1 'polypeptide(L)'
;IKENLFVLDTVFYPELRDWNTFAETYRYAVQKEKIELAIIDSVTVLEAYRGALKYRVMELARYNQLHGVTALYINQRSAEHWDTYDMAGGIGLA
;
A
#
# COMPACT_ATOMS: atom_id res chain seq x y z
N ILE A 1 -18.95 2.89 14.73
CA ILE A 1 -18.07 2.83 13.51
C ILE A 1 -16.72 3.51 13.75
N LYS A 2 -16.62 4.73 14.31
CA LYS A 2 -15.33 5.42 14.49
C LYS A 2 -14.33 4.75 15.45
N GLU A 3 -14.79 3.98 16.42
CA GLU A 3 -13.94 3.43 17.49
C GLU A 3 -12.86 2.46 17.00
N ASN A 4 -13.07 1.80 15.85
CA ASN A 4 -12.13 0.83 15.28
C ASN A 4 -11.44 1.36 14.00
N LEU A 5 -11.52 2.68 13.76
CA LEU A 5 -10.90 3.31 12.59
C LEU A 5 -9.58 3.94 13.01
N PHE A 6 -8.49 3.43 12.43
CA PHE A 6 -7.16 3.98 12.58
C PHE A 6 -6.72 4.59 11.25
N VAL A 7 -6.21 5.83 11.30
CA VAL A 7 -5.81 6.57 10.11
C VAL A 7 -4.31 6.87 10.19
N LEU A 8 -3.58 6.43 9.18
CA LEU A 8 -2.19 6.80 8.93
C LEU A 8 -2.20 7.88 7.83
N ASP A 9 -2.17 9.15 8.23
CA ASP A 9 -2.36 10.29 7.33
C ASP A 9 -1.03 10.79 6.76
N THR A 10 -0.72 10.38 5.53
CA THR A 10 0.50 10.79 4.81
C THR A 10 0.36 12.17 4.14
N VAL A 11 -0.84 12.76 4.13
CA VAL A 11 -1.06 14.11 3.61
C VAL A 11 -0.65 15.13 4.66
N PHE A 12 -1.13 14.94 5.90
CA PHE A 12 -0.79 15.79 7.03
C PHE A 12 0.63 15.54 7.56
N TYR A 13 1.13 14.30 7.49
CA TYR A 13 2.49 13.91 7.90
C TYR A 13 3.30 13.41 6.70
N PRO A 14 3.96 14.30 5.93
CA PRO A 14 4.67 13.94 4.70
C PRO A 14 5.84 12.97 4.89
N GLU A 15 6.44 12.92 6.08
CA GLU A 15 7.49 11.96 6.46
C GLU A 15 7.02 10.51 6.37
N LEU A 16 5.71 10.26 6.54
CA LEU A 16 5.10 8.94 6.36
C LEU A 16 5.00 8.54 4.88
N ARG A 17 5.42 9.39 3.93
CA ARG A 17 5.50 9.03 2.51
C ARG A 17 6.80 8.30 2.17
N ASP A 18 7.85 8.42 3.00
CA ASP A 18 9.01 7.56 2.84
C ASP A 18 8.61 6.11 3.08
N TRP A 19 8.98 5.22 2.15
CA TRP A 19 8.55 3.83 2.20
C TRP A 19 8.94 3.12 3.50
N ASN A 20 10.16 3.35 4.00
CA ASN A 20 10.64 2.63 5.17
C ASN A 20 9.88 3.11 6.41
N THR A 21 9.72 4.43 6.56
CA THR A 21 8.93 5.01 7.64
C THR A 21 7.47 4.56 7.58
N PHE A 22 6.85 4.55 6.40
CA PHE A 22 5.50 4.01 6.19
C PHE A 22 5.41 2.54 6.63
N ALA A 23 6.29 1.68 6.11
CA ALA A 23 6.22 0.25 6.34
C ALA A 23 6.43 -0.09 7.82
N GLU A 24 7.37 0.56 8.50
CA GLU A 24 7.58 0.35 9.95
C GLU A 24 6.37 0.81 10.76
N THR A 25 5.84 2.01 10.48
CA THR A 25 4.68 2.58 11.18
C THR A 25 3.44 1.72 10.97
N TYR A 26 3.21 1.27 9.73
CA TYR A 26 2.10 0.40 9.37
C TYR A 26 2.17 -0.93 10.12
N ARG A 27 3.34 -1.59 10.13
CA ARG A 27 3.54 -2.87 10.84
C ARG A 27 3.30 -2.72 12.34
N TYR A 28 3.78 -1.63 12.93
CA TYR A 28 3.53 -1.32 14.34
C TYR A 28 2.02 -1.16 14.61
N ALA A 29 1.31 -0.40 13.78
CA ALA A 29 -0.13 -0.20 13.92
C ALA A 29 -0.91 -1.52 13.78
N VAL A 30 -0.60 -2.34 12.77
CA VAL A 30 -1.22 -3.66 12.57
C VAL A 30 -1.07 -4.55 13.82
N GLN A 31 0.14 -4.64 14.36
CA GLN A 31 0.40 -5.52 15.50
C GLN A 31 -0.22 -5.03 16.80
N LYS A 32 -0.18 -3.71 17.03
CA LYS A 32 -0.68 -3.08 18.25
C LYS A 32 -2.20 -3.04 18.28
N GLU A 33 -2.80 -2.54 17.21
CA GLU A 33 -4.24 -2.27 17.12
C GLU A 33 -5.04 -3.45 16.55
N LYS A 34 -4.36 -4.55 16.19
CA LYS A 34 -4.97 -5.78 15.63
C LYS A 34 -5.81 -5.49 14.39
N ILE A 35 -5.22 -4.75 13.46
CA ILE A 35 -5.89 -4.36 12.21
C ILE A 35 -6.13 -5.60 11.34
N GLU A 36 -7.39 -5.89 11.01
CA GLU A 36 -7.78 -6.99 10.13
C GLU A 36 -8.06 -6.52 8.69
N LEU A 37 -8.36 -5.23 8.51
CA LEU A 37 -8.63 -4.59 7.23
C LEU A 37 -7.79 -3.33 7.08
N ALA A 38 -7.02 -3.24 6.01
CA ALA A 38 -6.24 -2.06 5.64
C ALA A 38 -6.69 -1.51 4.28
N ILE A 39 -6.87 -0.19 4.21
CA ILE A 39 -7.11 0.52 2.95
C ILE A 39 -5.93 1.47 2.76
N ILE A 40 -5.23 1.34 1.64
CA ILE A 40 -4.07 2.14 1.30
C ILE A 40 -4.43 3.01 0.09
N ASP A 41 -4.75 4.27 0.38
CA ASP A 41 -5.12 5.29 -0.60
C ASP A 41 -4.13 6.47 -0.56
N SER A 42 -3.21 6.62 -1.52
CA SER A 42 -2.92 5.72 -2.64
C SER A 42 -1.50 5.17 -2.56
N VAL A 43 -1.28 3.99 -3.14
CA VAL A 43 0.06 3.37 -3.20
C VAL A 43 1.05 4.22 -4.01
N THR A 44 0.55 5.07 -4.91
CA THR A 44 1.37 5.96 -5.75
C THR A 44 2.06 7.07 -4.99
N VAL A 45 1.55 7.44 -3.81
CA VAL A 45 2.16 8.48 -2.97
C VAL A 45 3.39 7.95 -2.21
N LEU A 46 3.50 6.62 -2.05
CA LEU A 46 4.54 5.97 -1.25
C LEU A 46 5.83 5.68 -2.04
N GLU A 47 5.76 5.62 -3.37
CA GLU A 47 6.92 5.36 -4.23
C GLU A 47 6.68 5.93 -5.63
N ALA A 48 7.53 6.88 -6.03
CA ALA A 48 7.45 7.53 -7.33
C ALA A 48 7.98 6.63 -8.45
N TYR A 49 8.91 5.72 -8.16
CA TYR A 49 9.47 4.81 -9.15
C TYR A 49 8.64 3.53 -9.28
N ARG A 50 7.90 3.40 -10.38
CA ARG A 50 6.99 2.26 -10.65
C ARG A 50 7.64 0.88 -10.49
N GLY A 51 8.92 0.76 -10.86
CA GLY A 51 9.67 -0.51 -10.72
C GLY A 51 9.84 -0.93 -9.26
N ALA A 52 10.17 0.01 -8.37
CA ALA A 52 10.28 -0.25 -6.93
C ALA A 52 8.90 -0.48 -6.30
N LEU A 53 7.89 0.29 -6.73
CA LEU A 53 6.53 0.20 -6.20
C LEU A 53 5.96 -1.23 -6.26
N LYS A 54 6.22 -1.96 -7.36
CA LYS A 54 5.83 -3.38 -7.49
C LYS A 54 6.38 -4.21 -6.33
N TYR A 55 7.68 -4.16 -6.08
CA TYR A 55 8.33 -4.96 -5.04
C TYR A 55 7.88 -4.54 -3.64
N ARG A 56 7.66 -3.24 -3.43
CA ARG A 56 7.15 -2.68 -2.18
C ARG A 56 5.75 -3.18 -1.85
N VAL A 57 4.83 -3.12 -2.80
CA VAL A 57 3.47 -3.65 -2.65
C VAL A 57 3.49 -5.16 -2.42
N MET A 58 4.37 -5.91 -3.12
CA MET A 58 4.53 -7.35 -2.87
C MET A 58 5.03 -7.65 -1.45
N GLU A 59 6.01 -6.91 -0.95
CA GLU A 59 6.53 -7.06 0.42
C GLU A 59 5.43 -6.81 1.45
N LEU A 60 4.62 -5.77 1.23
CA LEU A 60 3.51 -5.41 2.11
C LEU A 60 2.37 -6.43 2.05
N ALA A 61 2.01 -6.91 0.86
CA ALA A 61 1.02 -7.97 0.69
C ALA A 61 1.45 -9.27 1.38
N ARG A 62 2.73 -9.64 1.28
CA ARG A 62 3.28 -10.79 2.00
C ARG A 62 3.19 -10.61 3.51
N TYR A 63 3.55 -9.43 4.02
CA TYR A 63 3.39 -9.12 5.44
C TYR A 63 1.93 -9.26 5.89
N ASN A 64 0.99 -8.70 5.12
CA ASN A 64 -0.44 -8.75 5.40
C ASN A 64 -0.99 -10.17 5.44
N GLN A 65 -0.61 -11.00 4.46
CA GLN A 65 -0.98 -12.41 4.42
C GLN A 65 -0.51 -13.16 5.67
N LEU A 66 0.74 -12.94 6.10
CA LEU A 66 1.31 -13.57 7.29
C LEU A 66 0.64 -13.13 8.60
N HIS A 67 -0.01 -11.97 8.61
CA HIS A 67 -0.63 -11.38 9.80
C HIS A 67 -2.17 -11.37 9.74
N GLY A 68 -2.78 -12.02 8.74
CA GLY A 68 -4.23 -12.09 8.60
C GLY A 68 -4.91 -10.78 8.21
N VAL A 69 -4.17 -9.85 7.60
CA VAL A 69 -4.69 -8.55 7.17
C VAL A 69 -5.23 -8.63 5.75
N THR A 70 -6.50 -8.28 5.56
CA THR A 70 -7.07 -8.04 4.23
C THR A 70 -6.71 -6.61 3.79
N ALA A 71 -6.15 -6.43 2.60
CA ALA A 71 -5.71 -5.12 2.13
C ALA A 71 -6.33 -4.72 0.79
N LEU A 72 -6.81 -3.47 0.71
CA LEU A 72 -7.24 -2.81 -0.52
C LEU A 72 -6.20 -1.74 -0.91
N TYR A 73 -5.64 -1.87 -2.10
CA TYR A 73 -4.64 -0.96 -2.63
C TYR A 73 -5.26 -0.09 -3.73
N ILE A 74 -5.30 1.22 -3.51
CA ILE A 74 -5.78 2.17 -4.51
C ILE A 74 -4.57 2.72 -5.26
N ASN A 75 -4.53 2.47 -6.55
CA ASN A 75 -3.49 2.97 -7.45
C ASN A 75 -4.09 4.07 -8.33
N GLN A 76 -3.52 5.28 -8.26
CA GLN A 76 -3.93 6.38 -9.13
C GLN A 76 -3.13 6.29 -10.43
N ARG A 77 -3.76 5.82 -11.51
CA ARG A 77 -3.16 5.97 -12.85
C ARG A 77 -3.21 7.45 -13.23
N SER A 78 -2.05 8.09 -13.42
CA SER A 78 -1.97 9.17 -14.40
C SER A 78 -2.16 8.54 -15.78
N ALA A 79 -3.19 8.97 -16.51
CA ALA A 79 -3.40 8.57 -17.89
C ALA A 79 -2.28 9.18 -18.76
N GLU A 80 -1.10 8.56 -18.75
CA GLU A 80 -0.05 8.86 -19.71
C GLU A 80 -0.26 7.99 -20.96
N HIS A 81 -0.28 8.66 -22.11
CA HIS A 81 -0.81 8.25 -23.42
C HIS A 81 -0.03 7.12 -24.14
N TRP A 82 0.55 6.17 -23.41
CA TRP A 82 1.40 5.08 -23.96
C TRP A 82 0.88 3.67 -23.65
N ASP A 83 -0.35 3.54 -23.17
CA ASP A 83 -0.98 2.26 -22.78
C ASP A 83 -1.51 1.45 -24.01
N THR A 84 -0.69 1.32 -25.07
CA THR A 84 -0.98 0.46 -26.23
C THR A 84 -0.18 -0.84 -26.28
N TYR A 85 0.54 -1.20 -25.22
CA TYR A 85 1.12 -2.54 -25.10
C TYR A 85 0.74 -3.19 -23.78
N ASP A 86 -0.24 -4.11 -23.91
CA ASP A 86 -0.60 -5.20 -23.01
C ASP A 86 -0.67 -4.89 -21.51
N MET A 87 -1.92 -4.75 -21.05
CA MET A 87 -2.28 -5.26 -19.73
C MET A 87 -2.15 -6.80 -19.72
N ALA A 88 -0.92 -7.31 -19.68
CA ALA A 88 -0.63 -8.68 -19.30
C ALA A 88 -0.72 -8.79 -17.77
N GLY A 89 -1.95 -8.82 -17.26
CA GLY A 89 -2.29 -9.07 -15.86
C GLY A 89 -2.06 -10.51 -15.43
N GLY A 90 -0.84 -11.04 -15.60
CA GLY A 90 -0.60 -12.49 -15.49
C GLY A 90 0.50 -12.96 -14.54
N ILE A 91 1.27 -12.08 -13.89
CA ILE A 91 2.39 -12.54 -13.05
C ILE A 91 2.56 -11.66 -11.82
N GLY A 92 1.84 -11.99 -10.75
CA GLY A 92 2.04 -11.34 -9.44
C GLY A 92 1.11 -11.78 -8.33
N LEU A 93 0.01 -12.48 -8.63
CA LEU A 93 -0.97 -12.95 -7.63
C LEU A 93 -1.48 -14.35 -7.99
N ALA A 94 -0.57 -15.33 -8.02
CA ALA A 94 -0.89 -16.74 -7.94
C ALA A 94 -0.10 -17.33 -6.77
#